data_AF-A0A7K9FCS5-F1
#
_entry.id   AF-A0A7K9FCS5-F1
#
_cell.length_a   1.000
_cell.length_b   1.000
_cell.length_c   1.000
_cell.angle_alpha   90.00
_cell.angle_beta   90.00
_cell.angle_gamma   90.00
#
_symmetry.space_group_name_H-M   'P 1'
#
loop_
_entity.id
_entity.type
_entity.pdbx_description
1 polymer ?
#
loop_
_entity_poly.entity_id
_entity_poly.type
_entity_poly.pdbx_seq_one_letter_code
_entity_poly.pdbx_strand_id
1 'polypeptide(L)'
;NGTEDEEGRQKIREEKDKSKELHAIKERYLGGVKKRRRTRHLNDRKFVFEWDASEDTSIDYNPLYKERHQVQLLGRGFIAGIDLKQQKREQSRFYGDLMEKRRTLEEKEQEEARLRKLRKKEAKQRWDDRHWSQKKLDEMTDRDWRIFREDYSITTKGGKIPNPIRSWKDSSLPPHILEVIDKCGYKEPTPIQRQAIPIGLQNRDIIGVAETGSGKTAAFLIPLLVWITTLPKIDRIEESDQGPYAIILAPTRELAQQIEEETIKFGKPLGIRTVAVIGGISREDQGFRLRMGCEIVIATPGRLIDVLENRYLVLSRCTYVVLDEADRMIDMGFEPDVQKILEHMPVTNQKPDTDEAEDPEKMLANFESGKHKYRQVGAGRRPR
;
A
#
# COMPACT_ATOMS: atom_id res chain seq x y z
N ASN A 1 31.56 32.27 1.03
CA ASN A 1 32.26 31.17 0.33
C ASN A 1 31.53 30.65 -0.92
N GLY A 2 30.31 31.07 -1.26
CA GLY A 2 29.63 30.61 -2.50
C GLY A 2 29.74 31.57 -3.69
N THR A 3 30.02 32.86 -3.47
CA THR A 3 30.02 33.91 -4.50
C THR A 3 31.33 34.00 -5.29
N GLU A 4 32.48 33.82 -4.64
CA GLU A 4 33.79 33.86 -5.31
C GLU A 4 33.99 32.67 -6.28
N ASP A 5 33.40 31.51 -5.96
CA ASP A 5 33.43 30.30 -6.81
C ASP A 5 32.52 30.42 -8.06
N GLU A 6 31.42 31.17 -7.97
CA GLU A 6 30.52 31.41 -9.11
C GLU A 6 31.11 32.40 -10.11
N GLU A 7 31.72 33.49 -9.62
CA GLU A 7 32.40 34.48 -10.47
C GLU A 7 33.60 33.87 -11.20
N GLY A 8 34.38 33.00 -10.52
CA GLY A 8 35.47 32.26 -11.15
C GLY A 8 34.99 31.32 -12.26
N ARG A 9 33.90 30.59 -12.03
CA ARG A 9 33.30 29.70 -13.04
C ARG A 9 32.74 30.45 -14.24
N GLN A 10 32.17 31.64 -14.01
CA GLN A 10 31.62 32.47 -15.08
C GLN A 10 32.74 33.01 -15.99
N LYS A 11 33.85 33.50 -15.42
CA LYS A 11 35.03 33.90 -16.18
C LYS A 11 35.60 32.77 -17.04
N ILE A 12 35.70 31.56 -16.49
CA ILE A 12 36.18 30.38 -17.23
C ILE A 12 35.23 30.02 -18.40
N ARG A 13 33.92 30.14 -18.20
CA ARG A 13 32.92 29.89 -19.26
C ARG A 13 33.04 30.91 -20.38
N GLU A 14 33.15 32.19 -20.04
CA GLU A 14 33.34 33.27 -21.01
C GLU A 14 34.62 33.11 -21.82
N GLU A 15 35.73 32.73 -21.18
CA GLU A 15 36.98 32.43 -21.89
C GLU A 15 36.83 31.25 -22.86
N LYS A 16 36.13 30.20 -22.45
CA LYS A 16 35.84 29.04 -23.30
C LYS A 16 34.96 29.40 -24.49
N ASP A 17 33.96 30.26 -24.29
CA ASP A 17 33.08 30.73 -25.35
C ASP A 17 33.82 31.61 -26.34
N LYS A 18 34.64 32.56 -25.87
CA LYS A 18 35.53 33.37 -26.72
C LYS A 18 36.48 32.49 -27.52
N SER A 19 37.05 31.46 -26.89
CA SER A 19 37.91 30.49 -27.59
C SER A 19 37.16 29.74 -28.70
N LYS A 20 35.93 29.28 -28.43
CA LYS A 20 35.06 28.63 -29.42
C LYS A 20 34.66 29.57 -30.55
N GLU A 21 34.38 30.84 -30.25
CA GLU A 21 34.08 31.87 -31.25
C GLU A 21 35.26 32.08 -32.20
N LEU A 22 36.45 32.31 -31.65
CA LEU A 22 37.70 32.43 -32.41
C LEU A 22 38.00 31.18 -33.22
N HIS A 23 37.73 29.99 -32.66
CA HIS A 23 37.88 28.73 -33.38
C HIS A 23 36.91 28.64 -34.57
N ALA A 24 35.63 28.98 -34.38
CA ALA A 24 34.63 28.97 -35.44
C ALA A 24 34.98 29.95 -36.57
N ILE A 25 35.49 31.14 -36.23
CA ILE A 25 35.97 32.14 -37.21
C ILE A 25 37.17 31.58 -38.00
N LYS A 26 38.18 31.05 -37.30
CA LYS A 26 39.37 30.46 -37.95
C LYS A 26 39.00 29.33 -38.89
N GLU A 27 38.13 28.42 -38.45
CA GLU A 27 37.68 27.27 -39.25
C GLU A 27 36.93 27.70 -40.53
N ARG A 28 36.13 28.77 -40.45
CA ARG A 28 35.38 29.31 -41.59
C ARG A 28 36.26 29.94 -42.67
N TYR A 29 37.28 30.71 -42.30
CA TYR A 29 38.08 31.50 -43.24
C TYR A 29 39.42 30.86 -43.63
N LEU A 30 40.06 30.14 -42.71
CA LEU A 30 41.35 29.47 -42.95
C LEU A 30 41.16 28.01 -43.40
N GLY A 31 39.93 27.49 -43.33
CA GLY A 31 39.59 26.10 -43.62
C GLY A 31 39.90 25.17 -42.46
N GLY A 32 38.92 24.35 -42.08
CA GLY A 32 39.07 23.32 -41.06
C GLY A 32 39.63 22.01 -41.59
N VAL A 33 40.41 21.31 -40.75
CA VAL A 33 40.65 19.88 -40.93
C VAL A 33 39.33 19.17 -40.63
N LYS A 34 38.58 18.77 -41.67
CA LYS A 34 37.35 17.99 -41.51
C LYS A 34 37.67 16.72 -40.72
N LYS A 35 37.28 16.66 -39.45
CA LYS A 35 37.25 15.38 -38.72
C LYS A 35 36.27 14.49 -39.47
N ARG A 36 36.78 13.43 -40.13
CA ARG A 36 35.93 12.39 -40.70
C ARG A 36 35.02 11.90 -39.57
N ARG A 37 33.69 11.99 -39.77
CA ARG A 37 32.74 11.27 -38.90
C ARG A 37 33.23 9.83 -38.87
N ARG A 38 33.50 9.30 -37.67
CA ARG A 38 33.83 7.87 -37.52
C ARG A 38 32.63 7.10 -38.04
N THR A 39 32.70 6.62 -39.27
CA THR A 39 31.71 5.70 -39.81
C THR A 39 31.76 4.47 -38.93
N ARG A 40 30.67 4.16 -38.22
CA ARG A 40 30.61 3.01 -37.31
C ARG A 40 30.89 1.75 -38.14
N HIS A 41 31.87 0.95 -37.69
CA HIS A 41 32.17 -0.33 -38.34
C HIS A 41 30.97 -1.28 -38.17
N LEU A 42 30.57 -1.95 -39.26
CA LEU A 42 29.39 -2.81 -39.36
C LEU A 42 29.40 -4.01 -38.38
N ASN A 43 30.55 -4.33 -37.78
CA ASN A 43 30.77 -5.53 -36.97
C ASN A 43 30.68 -5.35 -35.46
N ASP A 44 30.38 -4.15 -34.96
CA ASP A 44 30.11 -3.94 -33.52
C ASP A 44 28.60 -3.72 -33.32
N ARG A 45 27.84 -4.83 -33.29
CA ARG A 45 26.37 -4.83 -33.20
C ARG A 45 25.89 -4.55 -31.76
N LYS A 46 26.34 -3.45 -31.16
CA LYS A 46 25.78 -2.95 -29.90
C LYS A 46 24.57 -2.08 -30.23
N PHE A 47 23.37 -2.53 -29.85
CA PHE A 47 22.18 -1.69 -29.91
C PHE A 47 22.29 -0.61 -28.82
N VAL A 48 22.49 0.64 -29.25
CA VAL A 48 22.52 1.80 -28.37
C VAL A 48 21.17 2.49 -28.50
N PHE A 49 20.39 2.45 -27.41
CA PHE A 49 19.03 2.99 -27.37
C PHE A 49 18.98 4.48 -27.04
N GLU A 50 20.09 5.02 -26.51
CA GLU A 50 20.22 6.44 -26.18
C GLU A 50 21.03 7.19 -27.24
N TRP A 51 20.71 8.47 -27.41
CA TRP A 51 21.54 9.38 -28.19
C TRP A 51 22.78 9.76 -27.40
N ASP A 52 23.94 9.75 -28.05
CA ASP A 52 25.17 10.24 -27.42
C ASP A 52 25.08 11.77 -27.27
N ALA A 53 25.51 12.31 -26.13
CA ALA A 53 25.59 13.76 -25.90
C ALA A 53 26.53 14.46 -26.90
N SER A 54 27.43 13.71 -27.55
CA SER A 54 28.24 14.23 -28.66
C SER A 54 27.42 14.58 -29.92
N GLU A 55 26.18 14.08 -30.05
CA GLU A 55 25.24 14.42 -31.11
C GLU A 55 24.40 15.67 -30.78
N ASP A 56 24.58 16.30 -29.60
CA ASP A 56 23.91 17.57 -29.26
C ASP A 56 24.45 18.74 -30.09
N THR A 57 23.52 19.53 -30.62
CA THR A 57 23.78 20.65 -31.53
C THR A 57 23.62 22.01 -30.87
N SER A 58 23.05 22.08 -29.67
CA SER A 58 22.70 23.33 -28.99
C SER A 58 23.86 23.98 -28.21
N ILE A 59 25.07 23.43 -28.36
CA ILE A 59 26.28 23.86 -27.64
C ILE A 59 26.90 25.13 -28.27
N ASP A 60 26.17 26.23 -28.19
CA ASP A 60 26.57 27.53 -28.72
C ASP A 60 27.66 28.20 -27.86
N TYR A 61 28.38 29.17 -28.42
CA TYR A 61 29.29 30.07 -27.70
C TYR A 61 28.68 31.47 -27.52
N ASN A 62 27.82 31.88 -28.45
CA ASN A 62 27.24 33.22 -28.46
C ASN A 62 26.08 33.31 -27.44
N PRO A 63 26.10 34.27 -26.50
CA PRO A 63 25.06 34.42 -25.48
C PRO A 63 23.65 34.60 -26.07
N LEU A 64 23.53 35.25 -27.24
CA LEU A 64 22.24 35.43 -27.93
C LEU A 64 21.58 34.12 -28.35
N TYR A 65 22.38 33.08 -28.57
CA TYR A 65 21.91 31.75 -28.98
C TYR A 65 21.87 30.76 -27.81
N LYS A 66 22.51 31.07 -26.67
CA LYS A 66 22.36 30.33 -25.41
C LYS A 66 21.11 30.74 -24.66
N GLU A 67 20.94 32.04 -24.44
CA GLU A 67 19.79 32.63 -23.76
C GLU A 67 18.82 33.19 -24.81
N ARG A 68 18.32 32.29 -25.67
CA ARG A 68 17.37 32.69 -26.71
C ARG A 68 16.12 33.24 -26.05
N HIS A 69 15.75 34.47 -26.43
CA HIS A 69 14.52 35.08 -25.96
C HIS A 69 13.34 34.18 -26.34
N GLN A 70 12.75 33.54 -25.32
CA GLN A 70 11.58 32.69 -25.53
C GLN A 70 10.40 33.58 -25.90
N VAL A 71 9.64 33.13 -26.90
CA VAL A 71 8.52 33.90 -27.46
C VAL A 71 7.47 34.18 -26.39
N GLN A 72 7.26 35.46 -26.09
CA GLN A 72 6.16 35.91 -25.26
C GLN A 72 4.97 36.21 -26.14
N LEU A 73 4.10 35.21 -26.35
CA LEU A 73 2.91 35.28 -27.22
C LEU A 73 1.84 36.24 -26.67
N LEU A 74 2.14 37.54 -26.70
CA LEU A 74 1.36 38.64 -26.13
C LEU A 74 1.01 38.46 -24.64
N GLY A 75 1.79 37.64 -23.91
CA GLY A 75 1.50 37.26 -22.52
C GLY A 75 0.21 36.45 -22.33
N ARG A 76 -0.36 35.91 -23.42
CA ARG A 76 -1.65 35.19 -23.42
C ARG A 76 -1.54 33.78 -24.00
N GLY A 77 -0.61 33.56 -24.93
CA GLY A 77 -0.30 32.23 -25.48
C GLY A 77 0.72 31.50 -24.62
N PHE A 78 0.63 30.18 -24.61
CA PHE A 78 1.50 29.28 -23.83
C PHE A 78 2.07 28.19 -24.73
N ILE A 79 3.23 27.68 -24.38
CA ILE A 79 3.90 26.56 -25.05
C ILE A 79 3.08 25.28 -24.80
N ALA A 80 2.86 24.49 -25.84
CA ALA A 80 2.08 23.26 -25.76
C ALA A 80 2.79 22.20 -24.90
N GLY A 81 2.02 21.41 -24.14
CA GLY A 81 2.52 20.29 -23.34
C GLY A 81 3.13 20.63 -21.98
N ILE A 82 3.44 21.91 -21.71
CA ILE A 82 3.99 22.37 -20.42
C ILE A 82 2.85 22.88 -19.53
N ASP A 83 2.89 22.59 -18.23
CA ASP A 83 1.89 23.05 -17.26
C ASP A 83 1.71 24.57 -17.30
N LEU A 84 0.47 25.04 -17.47
CA LEU A 84 0.17 26.46 -17.64
C LEU A 84 0.47 27.29 -16.38
N LYS A 85 0.36 26.71 -15.19
CA LYS A 85 0.66 27.40 -13.92
C LYS A 85 2.17 27.55 -13.74
N GLN A 86 2.95 26.54 -14.14
CA GLN A 86 4.41 26.64 -14.19
C GLN A 86 4.83 27.74 -15.18
N GLN A 87 4.32 27.70 -16.41
CA GLN A 87 4.62 28.73 -17.42
C GLN A 87 4.26 30.14 -16.95
N LYS A 88 3.11 30.33 -16.30
CA LYS A 88 2.72 31.65 -15.75
C LYS A 88 3.62 32.15 -14.62
N ARG A 89 4.33 31.26 -13.91
CA ARG A 89 5.30 31.64 -12.87
C ARG A 89 6.65 32.00 -13.47
N GLU A 90 7.06 31.28 -14.50
CA GLU A 90 8.36 31.42 -15.17
C GLU A 90 8.34 32.49 -16.28
N GLN A 91 7.16 32.86 -16.79
CA GLN A 91 7.05 33.90 -17.82
C GLN A 91 7.61 35.23 -17.32
N SER A 92 8.26 35.96 -18.24
CA SER A 92 8.66 37.33 -17.99
C SER A 92 7.45 38.20 -17.64
N ARG A 93 7.61 39.06 -16.62
CA ARG A 93 6.54 39.93 -16.12
C ARG A 93 6.23 41.14 -17.01
N PHE A 94 6.97 41.30 -18.11
CA PHE A 94 6.85 42.44 -19.02
C PHE A 94 5.40 42.80 -19.39
N TYR A 95 4.60 41.82 -19.83
CA TYR A 95 3.20 42.06 -20.19
C TYR A 95 2.29 42.29 -18.97
N GLY A 96 2.65 41.81 -17.78
CA GLY A 96 1.94 42.10 -16.55
C GLY A 96 2.01 43.60 -16.21
N ASP A 97 3.22 44.14 -16.16
CA ASP A 97 3.48 45.55 -15.88
C ASP A 97 2.88 46.46 -16.98
N LEU A 98 2.98 46.01 -18.25
CA LEU A 98 2.41 46.74 -19.39
C LEU A 98 0.88 46.83 -19.31
N MET A 99 0.20 45.75 -18.89
CA MET A 99 -1.26 45.73 -18.74
C MET A 99 -1.71 46.60 -17.56
N GLU A 100 -0.96 46.60 -16.46
CA GLU A 100 -1.25 47.46 -15.32
C GLU A 100 -1.10 48.95 -15.67
N LYS A 101 -0.12 49.31 -16.50
CA LYS A 101 0.10 50.69 -16.94
C LYS A 101 -0.92 51.18 -17.97
N ARG A 102 -1.41 50.30 -18.86
CA ARG A 102 -2.25 50.70 -20.01
C ARG A 102 -3.76 50.61 -19.77
N ARG A 103 -4.23 49.80 -18.82
CA ARG A 103 -5.67 49.61 -18.57
C ARG A 103 -6.29 50.78 -17.85
N THR A 104 -7.54 51.10 -18.23
CA THR A 104 -8.43 51.97 -17.46
C THR A 104 -8.83 51.31 -16.13
N LEU A 105 -9.40 52.10 -15.21
CA LEU A 105 -9.88 51.57 -13.92
C LEU A 105 -10.92 50.47 -14.11
N GLU A 106 -11.91 50.70 -14.99
CA GLU A 106 -12.96 49.74 -15.32
C GLU A 106 -12.40 48.42 -15.88
N GLU A 107 -11.45 48.48 -16.81
CA GLU A 107 -10.80 47.27 -17.37
C GLU A 107 -9.98 46.50 -16.32
N LYS A 108 -9.39 47.21 -15.33
CA LYS A 108 -8.71 46.57 -14.21
C LYS A 108 -9.70 45.81 -13.33
N GLU A 109 -10.85 46.41 -13.01
CA GLU A 109 -11.90 45.75 -12.23
C GLU A 109 -12.48 44.52 -12.96
N GLN A 110 -12.71 44.61 -14.27
CA GLN A 110 -13.18 43.49 -15.08
C GLN A 110 -12.17 42.34 -15.14
N GLU A 111 -10.87 42.62 -15.31
CA GLU A 111 -9.84 41.58 -15.24
C GLU A 111 -9.74 40.99 -13.84
N GLU A 112 -9.80 41.81 -12.78
CA GLU A 112 -9.77 41.32 -11.41
C GLU A 112 -10.96 40.39 -11.13
N ALA A 113 -12.16 40.75 -11.57
CA ALA A 113 -13.34 39.90 -11.47
C ALA A 113 -13.15 38.57 -12.22
N ARG A 114 -12.58 38.60 -13.43
CA ARG A 114 -12.24 37.41 -14.22
C ARG A 114 -11.22 36.53 -13.48
N LEU A 115 -10.13 37.12 -12.97
CA LEU A 115 -9.09 36.43 -12.22
C LEU A 115 -9.64 35.85 -10.92
N ARG A 116 -10.52 36.56 -10.21
CA ARG A 116 -11.19 36.07 -9.01
C ARG A 116 -12.06 34.87 -9.31
N LYS A 117 -12.84 34.89 -10.40
CA LYS A 117 -13.64 33.75 -10.86
C LYS A 117 -12.75 32.56 -11.25
N LEU A 118 -11.64 32.81 -11.94
CA LEU A 118 -10.67 31.77 -12.30
C LEU A 118 -10.02 31.15 -11.06
N ARG A 119 -9.53 31.98 -10.12
CA ARG A 119 -8.98 31.54 -8.83
C ARG A 119 -9.98 30.70 -8.04
N LYS A 120 -11.27 31.07 -8.04
CA LYS A 120 -12.33 30.28 -7.39
C LYS A 120 -12.50 28.92 -8.05
N LYS A 121 -12.47 28.84 -9.39
CA LYS A 121 -12.51 27.56 -10.12
C LYS A 121 -11.28 26.70 -9.82
N GLU A 122 -10.08 27.30 -9.82
CA GLU A 122 -8.84 26.61 -9.49
C GLU A 122 -8.84 26.11 -8.04
N ALA A 123 -9.34 26.90 -7.09
CA ALA A 123 -9.47 26.50 -5.70
C ALA A 123 -10.46 25.33 -5.53
N LYS A 124 -11.61 25.37 -6.23
CA LYS A 124 -12.57 24.27 -6.23
C LYS A 124 -11.95 22.99 -6.79
N GLN A 125 -11.30 23.07 -7.95
CA GLN A 125 -10.64 21.91 -8.55
C GLN A 125 -9.56 21.34 -7.62
N ARG A 126 -8.72 22.20 -7.02
CA ARG A 126 -7.71 21.76 -6.04
C ARG A 126 -8.33 21.11 -4.80
N TRP A 127 -9.52 21.55 -4.39
CA TRP A 127 -10.25 20.96 -3.27
C TRP A 127 -10.81 19.57 -3.62
N ASP A 128 -11.40 19.42 -4.81
CA ASP A 128 -11.98 18.15 -5.26
C ASP A 128 -10.85 17.10 -5.51
N ASP A 129 -9.72 17.53 -6.09
CA ASP A 129 -8.56 16.70 -6.42
C ASP A 129 -7.52 16.58 -5.29
N ARG A 130 -7.86 16.93 -4.05
CA ARG A 130 -6.95 16.77 -2.90
C ARG A 130 -6.49 15.31 -2.78
N HIS A 131 -5.25 15.14 -2.34
CA HIS A 131 -4.76 13.83 -1.92
C HIS A 131 -5.54 13.33 -0.70
N TRP A 132 -5.77 12.01 -0.60
CA TRP A 132 -6.60 11.42 0.45
C TRP A 132 -6.11 11.78 1.86
N SER A 133 -4.80 11.96 2.06
CA SER A 133 -4.21 12.35 3.35
C SER A 133 -4.73 13.68 3.91
N GLN A 134 -5.31 14.54 3.07
CA GLN A 134 -5.89 15.83 3.44
C GLN A 134 -7.43 15.84 3.44
N LYS A 135 -8.05 14.71 3.08
CA LYS A 135 -9.51 14.55 3.02
C LYS A 135 -10.02 13.92 4.32
N LYS A 136 -11.31 14.09 4.63
CA LYS A 136 -11.98 13.28 5.66
C LYS A 136 -12.53 11.99 5.06
N LEU A 137 -12.96 11.03 5.90
CA LEU A 137 -13.43 9.72 5.44
C LEU A 137 -14.74 9.80 4.64
N ASP A 138 -15.68 10.63 5.10
CA ASP A 138 -16.99 10.88 4.49
C ASP A 138 -16.90 11.62 3.14
N GLU A 139 -15.79 12.32 2.88
CA GLU A 139 -15.50 13.01 1.62
C GLU A 139 -14.79 12.12 0.58
N MET A 140 -14.43 10.88 0.92
CA MET A 140 -13.67 10.00 0.04
C MET A 140 -14.54 9.42 -1.08
N THR A 141 -14.13 9.66 -2.32
CA THR A 141 -14.76 9.07 -3.51
C THR A 141 -14.09 7.75 -3.90
N ASP A 142 -14.74 6.95 -4.76
CA ASP A 142 -14.15 5.71 -5.30
C ASP A 142 -12.82 5.96 -6.04
N ARG A 143 -12.68 7.13 -6.68
CA ARG A 143 -11.42 7.56 -7.28
C ARG A 143 -10.33 7.74 -6.22
N ASP A 144 -10.65 8.36 -5.09
CA ASP A 144 -9.70 8.55 -4.00
C ASP A 144 -9.32 7.22 -3.36
N TRP A 145 -10.26 6.28 -3.22
CA TRP A 145 -9.97 4.93 -2.76
C TRP A 145 -9.11 4.12 -3.74
N ARG A 146 -9.23 4.39 -5.04
CA ARG A 146 -8.34 3.80 -6.05
C ARG A 146 -6.92 4.35 -5.90
N ILE A 147 -6.77 5.67 -5.77
CA ILE A 147 -5.46 6.30 -5.52
C ILE A 147 -4.86 5.80 -4.20
N PHE A 148 -5.67 5.69 -3.15
CA PHE A 148 -5.24 5.12 -1.87
C PHE A 148 -4.67 3.71 -2.01
N ARG A 149 -5.34 2.84 -2.78
CA ARG A 149 -4.84 1.48 -3.05
C ARG A 149 -3.56 1.50 -3.90
N GLU A 150 -3.47 2.40 -4.87
CA GLU A 150 -2.28 2.60 -5.70
C GLU A 150 -1.07 3.03 -4.86
N ASP A 151 -1.23 4.04 -4.00
CA ASP A 151 -0.17 4.56 -3.12
C ASP A 151 0.36 3.50 -2.14
N TYR A 152 -0.52 2.60 -1.67
CA TYR A 152 -0.16 1.51 -0.77
C TYR A 152 0.15 0.18 -1.49
N SER A 153 0.20 0.18 -2.84
CA SER A 153 0.47 -1.02 -3.65
C SER A 153 -0.47 -2.20 -3.37
N ILE A 154 -1.76 -1.91 -3.13
CA ILE A 154 -2.79 -2.91 -2.83
C ILE A 154 -3.58 -3.23 -4.10
N THR A 155 -3.62 -4.51 -4.49
CA THR A 155 -4.52 -4.99 -5.54
C THR A 155 -5.50 -6.01 -4.95
N THR A 156 -6.78 -5.90 -5.28
CA THR A 156 -7.84 -6.79 -4.78
C THR A 156 -8.54 -7.53 -5.92
N LYS A 157 -9.01 -8.74 -5.64
CA LYS A 157 -9.92 -9.51 -6.51
C LYS A 157 -11.16 -9.91 -5.70
N GLY A 158 -12.33 -9.95 -6.33
CA GLY A 158 -13.63 -10.26 -5.72
C GLY A 158 -14.65 -9.13 -5.89
N GLY A 159 -15.94 -9.46 -5.75
CA GLY A 159 -17.03 -8.50 -5.88
C GLY A 159 -17.17 -7.58 -4.65
N LYS A 160 -17.70 -6.37 -4.86
CA LYS A 160 -18.12 -5.41 -3.80
C LYS A 160 -17.15 -5.35 -2.59
N ILE A 161 -15.89 -5.05 -2.86
CA ILE A 161 -14.84 -5.04 -1.83
C ILE A 161 -15.02 -3.80 -0.92
N PRO A 162 -15.04 -3.95 0.43
CA PRO A 162 -15.13 -2.81 1.33
C PRO A 162 -13.93 -1.86 1.21
N ASN A 163 -14.16 -0.61 1.59
CA ASN A 163 -13.13 0.43 1.57
C ASN A 163 -12.04 0.13 2.61
N PRO A 164 -10.76 0.37 2.27
CA PRO A 164 -9.66 0.15 3.21
C PRO A 164 -9.68 1.14 4.37
N ILE A 165 -9.06 0.74 5.49
CA ILE A 165 -8.88 1.60 6.66
C ILE A 165 -7.84 2.69 6.34
N ARG A 166 -8.21 3.95 6.56
CA ARG A 166 -7.31 5.11 6.39
C ARG A 166 -6.38 5.34 7.57
N SER A 167 -6.88 5.15 8.77
CA SER A 167 -6.15 5.25 10.02
C SER A 167 -6.91 4.43 11.06
N TRP A 168 -6.28 4.04 12.17
CA TRP A 168 -7.01 3.33 13.24
C TRP A 168 -8.17 4.17 13.79
N LYS A 169 -8.02 5.49 13.86
CA LYS A 169 -9.05 6.42 14.34
C LYS A 169 -10.24 6.55 13.38
N ASP A 170 -9.99 6.45 12.07
CA ASP A 170 -11.03 6.44 11.04
C ASP A 170 -11.63 5.04 10.82
N SER A 171 -11.22 4.03 11.58
CA SER A 171 -11.80 2.69 11.49
C SER A 171 -13.05 2.56 12.35
N SER A 172 -13.94 1.64 11.99
CA SER A 172 -15.11 1.27 12.79
C SER A 172 -14.79 0.21 13.85
N LEU A 173 -13.53 0.09 14.28
CA LEU A 173 -13.14 -0.89 15.30
C LEU A 173 -13.66 -0.49 16.69
N PRO A 174 -14.06 -1.45 17.54
CA PRO A 174 -14.49 -1.16 18.90
C PRO A 174 -13.41 -0.43 19.73
N PRO A 175 -13.79 0.46 20.67
CA PRO A 175 -12.83 1.26 21.45
C PRO A 175 -11.79 0.42 22.20
N HIS A 176 -12.19 -0.72 22.80
CA HIS A 176 -11.27 -1.60 23.53
C HIS A 176 -10.25 -2.30 22.61
N ILE A 177 -10.61 -2.54 21.34
CA ILE A 177 -9.69 -3.09 20.35
C ILE A 177 -8.67 -2.03 19.93
N LEU A 178 -9.13 -0.79 19.69
CA LEU A 178 -8.27 0.35 19.38
C LEU A 178 -7.26 0.64 20.51
N GLU A 179 -7.70 0.54 21.77
CA GLU A 179 -6.83 0.70 22.93
C GLU A 179 -5.71 -0.34 22.97
N VAL A 180 -6.01 -1.60 22.66
CA VAL A 180 -5.00 -2.66 22.60
C VAL A 180 -4.04 -2.45 21.43
N ILE A 181 -4.54 -2.06 20.25
CA ILE A 181 -3.71 -1.71 19.08
C ILE A 181 -2.71 -0.59 19.44
N ASP A 182 -3.18 0.47 20.10
CA ASP A 182 -2.36 1.60 20.52
C ASP A 182 -1.32 1.19 21.57
N LYS A 183 -1.73 0.46 22.62
CA LYS A 183 -0.83 -0.08 23.66
C LYS A 183 0.23 -1.05 23.09
N CYS A 184 -0.12 -1.79 22.05
CA CYS A 184 0.81 -2.66 21.34
C CYS A 184 1.81 -1.90 20.46
N GLY A 185 1.60 -0.59 20.24
CA GLY A 185 2.50 0.29 19.49
C GLY A 185 2.24 0.32 17.97
N TYR A 186 1.11 -0.22 17.50
CA TYR A 186 0.75 -0.22 16.08
C TYR A 186 0.17 1.14 15.71
N LYS A 187 1.03 2.12 15.41
CA LYS A 187 0.63 3.52 15.15
C LYS A 187 -0.25 3.68 13.90
N GLU A 188 0.07 2.94 12.84
CA GLU A 188 -0.61 3.01 11.54
C GLU A 188 -0.84 1.60 10.99
N PRO A 189 -1.98 1.33 10.32
CA PRO A 189 -2.21 0.04 9.69
C PRO A 189 -1.29 -0.15 8.48
N THR A 190 -0.73 -1.36 8.33
CA THR A 190 0.06 -1.74 7.14
C THR A 190 -0.85 -1.98 5.93
N PRO A 191 -0.34 -1.98 4.68
CA PRO A 191 -1.17 -2.15 3.49
C PRO A 191 -2.13 -3.36 3.53
N ILE A 192 -1.64 -4.53 3.96
CA ILE A 192 -2.48 -5.73 4.08
C ILE A 192 -3.54 -5.58 5.16
N GLN A 193 -3.21 -4.94 6.30
CA GLN A 193 -4.17 -4.69 7.38
C GLN A 193 -5.28 -3.74 6.93
N ARG A 194 -4.93 -2.68 6.19
CA ARG A 194 -5.88 -1.68 5.68
C ARG A 194 -7.01 -2.32 4.90
N GLN A 195 -6.70 -3.30 4.06
CA GLN A 195 -7.67 -3.91 3.17
C GLN A 195 -8.27 -5.22 3.71
N ALA A 196 -7.48 -6.07 4.38
CA ALA A 196 -7.96 -7.37 4.83
C ALA A 196 -8.87 -7.26 6.07
N ILE A 197 -8.62 -6.32 6.98
CA ILE A 197 -9.44 -6.18 8.21
C ILE A 197 -10.91 -5.89 7.87
N PRO A 198 -11.25 -4.89 7.01
CA PRO A 198 -12.64 -4.67 6.61
C PRO A 198 -13.32 -5.87 5.95
N ILE A 199 -12.58 -6.66 5.15
CA ILE A 199 -13.11 -7.88 4.52
C ILE A 199 -13.39 -8.95 5.59
N GLY A 200 -12.45 -9.13 6.54
CA GLY A 200 -12.59 -10.10 7.63
C GLY A 200 -13.73 -9.76 8.59
N LEU A 201 -14.02 -8.48 8.81
CA LEU A 201 -15.16 -7.99 9.58
C LEU A 201 -16.52 -8.21 8.89
N GLN A 202 -16.52 -8.57 7.61
CA GLN A 202 -17.71 -9.03 6.90
C GLN A 202 -17.79 -10.57 6.90
N ASN A 203 -17.01 -11.28 7.71
CA ASN A 203 -16.90 -12.76 7.70
C ASN A 203 -16.53 -13.37 6.33
N ARG A 204 -15.96 -12.60 5.40
CA ARG A 204 -15.58 -13.08 4.05
C ARG A 204 -14.21 -13.76 4.07
N ASP A 205 -14.03 -14.72 3.17
CA ASP A 205 -12.76 -15.45 3.04
C ASP A 205 -11.71 -14.61 2.30
N ILE A 206 -10.43 -14.81 2.63
CA ILE A 206 -9.34 -13.95 2.16
C ILE A 206 -8.16 -14.80 1.71
N ILE A 207 -7.62 -14.49 0.53
CA ILE A 207 -6.27 -14.88 0.13
C ILE A 207 -5.39 -13.62 0.13
N GLY A 208 -4.50 -13.52 1.12
CA GLY A 208 -3.57 -12.41 1.27
C GLY A 208 -2.22 -12.75 0.67
N VAL A 209 -1.83 -12.06 -0.40
CA VAL A 209 -0.49 -12.18 -1.00
C VAL A 209 0.39 -11.05 -0.47
N ALA A 210 1.28 -11.37 0.46
CA ALA A 210 2.19 -10.40 1.06
C ALA A 210 3.41 -11.09 1.69
N GLU A 211 4.54 -10.39 1.73
CA GLU A 211 5.77 -10.91 2.34
C GLU A 211 5.65 -11.01 3.87
N THR A 212 6.46 -11.87 4.47
CA THR A 212 6.58 -11.97 5.93
C THR A 212 7.14 -10.66 6.49
N GLY A 213 6.59 -10.19 7.61
CA GLY A 213 6.88 -8.84 8.15
C GLY A 213 5.97 -7.72 7.63
N SER A 214 5.10 -7.98 6.64
CA SER A 214 4.10 -7.00 6.16
C SER A 214 2.93 -6.74 7.12
N GLY A 215 2.89 -7.43 8.27
CA GLY A 215 1.82 -7.29 9.27
C GLY A 215 0.60 -8.21 9.04
N LYS A 216 0.78 -9.34 8.33
CA LYS A 216 -0.26 -10.36 8.09
C LYS A 216 -0.93 -10.84 9.39
N THR A 217 -0.15 -11.08 10.44
CA THR A 217 -0.65 -11.59 11.72
C THR A 217 -1.76 -10.74 12.30
N ALA A 218 -1.51 -9.45 12.53
CA ALA A 218 -2.53 -8.54 13.01
C ALA A 218 -3.71 -8.39 12.03
N ALA A 219 -3.49 -8.54 10.72
CA ALA A 219 -4.56 -8.42 9.72
C ALA A 219 -5.64 -9.50 9.88
N PHE A 220 -5.27 -10.74 10.21
CA PHE A 220 -6.24 -11.80 10.51
C PHE A 220 -6.61 -11.90 11.99
N LEU A 221 -5.77 -11.44 12.92
CA LEU A 221 -6.11 -11.43 14.35
C LEU A 221 -7.19 -10.39 14.67
N ILE A 222 -7.10 -9.17 14.14
CA ILE A 222 -8.01 -8.08 14.53
C ILE A 222 -9.50 -8.45 14.33
N PRO A 223 -9.95 -8.95 13.15
CA PRO A 223 -11.33 -9.39 12.98
C PRO A 223 -11.74 -10.50 13.96
N LEU A 224 -10.86 -11.46 14.23
CA LEU A 224 -11.08 -12.53 15.20
C LEU A 224 -11.29 -11.98 16.62
N LEU A 225 -10.42 -11.06 17.06
CA LEU A 225 -10.50 -10.45 18.39
C LEU A 225 -11.76 -9.60 18.54
N VAL A 226 -12.15 -8.85 17.50
CA VAL A 226 -13.43 -8.12 17.46
C VAL A 226 -14.58 -9.10 17.67
N TRP A 227 -14.64 -10.19 16.92
CA TRP A 227 -15.70 -11.18 17.05
C TRP A 227 -15.76 -11.82 18.44
N ILE A 228 -14.64 -12.38 18.94
CA ILE A 228 -14.60 -13.02 20.27
C ILE A 228 -15.04 -12.05 21.37
N THR A 229 -14.55 -10.80 21.32
CA THR A 229 -14.79 -9.81 22.38
C THR A 229 -16.15 -9.12 22.31
N THR A 230 -16.92 -9.32 21.24
CA THR A 230 -18.28 -8.77 21.09
C THR A 230 -19.37 -9.81 21.32
N LEU A 231 -19.02 -11.11 21.40
CA LEU A 231 -19.97 -12.15 21.81
C LEU A 231 -20.60 -11.82 23.18
N PRO A 232 -21.94 -11.95 23.33
CA PRO A 232 -22.61 -11.83 24.62
C PRO A 232 -21.99 -12.74 25.67
N LYS A 233 -21.93 -12.28 26.93
CA LYS A 233 -21.33 -13.07 28.02
C LYS A 233 -22.00 -14.44 28.18
N ILE A 234 -23.32 -14.51 27.98
CA ILE A 234 -24.08 -15.77 28.03
C ILE A 234 -23.63 -16.76 26.95
N ASP A 235 -23.31 -16.27 25.76
CA ASP A 235 -22.85 -17.10 24.64
C ASP A 235 -21.39 -17.53 24.77
N ARG A 236 -20.62 -16.89 25.68
CA ARG A 236 -19.25 -17.28 26.02
C ARG A 236 -19.18 -18.29 27.16
N ILE A 237 -20.24 -18.42 27.96
CA ILE A 237 -20.28 -19.36 29.06
C ILE A 237 -20.60 -20.74 28.47
N GLU A 238 -19.60 -21.61 28.49
CA GLU A 238 -19.73 -23.01 28.14
C GLU A 238 -19.25 -23.83 29.34
N GLU A 239 -20.06 -24.80 29.78
CA GLU A 239 -19.71 -25.64 30.93
C GLU A 239 -18.66 -26.70 30.56
N SER A 240 -18.53 -27.03 29.28
CA SER A 240 -17.58 -28.00 28.75
C SER A 240 -16.57 -27.35 27.80
N ASP A 241 -15.31 -27.79 27.86
CA ASP A 241 -14.29 -27.34 26.91
C ASP A 241 -14.55 -27.92 25.51
N GLN A 242 -14.81 -27.03 24.54
CA GLN A 242 -15.17 -27.36 23.15
C GLN A 242 -14.02 -27.14 22.16
N GLY A 243 -12.80 -26.91 22.66
CA GLY A 243 -11.63 -26.53 21.85
C GLY A 243 -11.59 -25.04 21.49
N PRO A 244 -10.78 -24.62 20.50
CA PRO A 244 -10.60 -23.22 20.16
C PRO A 244 -11.69 -22.68 19.24
N TYR A 245 -11.86 -21.36 19.25
CA TYR A 245 -12.61 -20.64 18.21
C TYR A 245 -11.82 -20.49 16.92
N ALA A 246 -10.49 -20.46 17.02
CA ALA A 246 -9.61 -20.25 15.88
C ALA A 246 -8.41 -21.21 15.86
N ILE A 247 -8.05 -21.65 14.65
CA ILE A 247 -6.78 -22.30 14.37
C ILE A 247 -5.97 -21.47 13.39
N ILE A 248 -4.70 -21.25 13.72
CA ILE A 248 -3.71 -20.65 12.85
C ILE A 248 -2.63 -21.69 12.57
N LEU A 249 -2.54 -22.13 11.32
CA LEU A 249 -1.52 -23.06 10.84
C LEU A 249 -0.36 -22.28 10.23
N ALA A 250 0.86 -22.68 10.61
CA ALA A 250 2.11 -22.19 10.05
C ALA A 250 3.02 -23.37 9.64
N PRO A 251 3.80 -23.26 8.54
CA PRO A 251 4.62 -24.35 8.02
C PRO A 251 5.77 -24.76 8.95
N THR A 252 6.32 -23.82 9.73
CA THR A 252 7.48 -24.07 10.58
C THR A 252 7.24 -23.66 12.02
N ARG A 253 8.02 -24.26 12.93
CA ARG A 253 7.98 -23.98 14.36
C ARG A 253 8.30 -22.50 14.64
N GLU A 254 9.30 -21.97 13.96
CA GLU A 254 9.80 -20.61 14.16
C GLU A 254 8.72 -19.59 13.77
N LEU A 255 8.04 -19.80 12.64
CA LEU A 255 6.94 -18.92 12.24
C LEU A 255 5.76 -19.03 13.22
N ALA A 256 5.41 -20.24 13.66
CA ALA A 256 4.37 -20.44 14.65
C ALA A 256 4.67 -19.74 15.99
N GLN A 257 5.93 -19.74 16.45
CA GLN A 257 6.36 -19.01 17.65
C GLN A 257 6.25 -17.50 17.48
N GLN A 258 6.63 -16.95 16.32
CA GLN A 258 6.45 -15.52 16.02
C GLN A 258 4.97 -15.12 16.06
N ILE A 259 4.10 -15.93 15.47
CA ILE A 259 2.65 -15.73 15.52
C ILE A 259 2.14 -15.85 16.96
N GLU A 260 2.65 -16.79 17.77
CA GLU A 260 2.27 -16.96 19.18
C GLU A 260 2.61 -15.73 20.01
N GLU A 261 3.84 -15.21 19.90
CA GLU A 261 4.28 -14.01 20.63
C GLU A 261 3.40 -12.80 20.30
N GLU A 262 3.11 -12.59 19.01
CA GLU A 262 2.25 -11.50 18.56
C GLU A 262 0.79 -11.72 19.02
N THR A 263 0.29 -12.95 18.96
CA THR A 263 -1.07 -13.28 19.42
C THR A 263 -1.23 -13.10 20.92
N ILE A 264 -0.24 -13.49 21.74
CA ILE A 264 -0.29 -13.27 23.19
C ILE A 264 -0.27 -11.78 23.52
N LYS A 265 0.53 -10.99 22.80
CA LYS A 265 0.60 -9.53 22.98
C LYS A 265 -0.77 -8.86 22.79
N PHE A 266 -1.54 -9.30 21.79
CA PHE A 266 -2.90 -8.81 21.53
C PHE A 266 -3.98 -9.46 22.42
N GLY A 267 -3.89 -10.77 22.66
CA GLY A 267 -4.92 -11.57 23.31
C GLY A 267 -4.94 -11.42 24.82
N LYS A 268 -3.77 -11.35 25.48
CA LYS A 268 -3.67 -11.28 26.94
C LYS A 268 -4.39 -10.06 27.55
N PRO A 269 -4.26 -8.83 27.01
CA PRO A 269 -5.05 -7.68 27.48
C PRO A 269 -6.57 -7.85 27.33
N LEU A 270 -7.01 -8.71 26.41
CA LEU A 270 -8.42 -8.99 26.12
C LEU A 270 -8.96 -10.23 26.86
N GLY A 271 -8.12 -10.90 27.66
CA GLY A 271 -8.49 -12.14 28.34
C GLY A 271 -8.65 -13.34 27.39
N ILE A 272 -8.00 -13.30 26.22
CA ILE A 272 -8.05 -14.37 25.21
C ILE A 272 -6.83 -15.27 25.40
N ARG A 273 -7.07 -16.57 25.58
CA ARG A 273 -6.03 -17.58 25.81
C ARG A 273 -5.56 -18.18 24.49
N THR A 274 -4.25 -18.33 24.38
CA THR A 274 -3.57 -18.88 23.20
C THR A 274 -2.70 -20.05 23.60
N VAL A 275 -2.71 -21.13 22.82
CA VAL A 275 -1.87 -22.32 23.04
C VAL A 275 -1.15 -22.71 21.75
N ALA A 276 0.17 -22.90 21.82
CA ALA A 276 0.96 -23.41 20.70
C ALA A 276 1.03 -24.95 20.67
N VAL A 277 0.59 -25.53 19.55
CA VAL A 277 0.65 -26.95 19.22
C VAL A 277 1.73 -27.19 18.16
N ILE A 278 2.99 -27.09 18.59
CA ILE A 278 4.18 -27.19 17.73
C ILE A 278 5.16 -28.25 18.23
N GLY A 279 6.04 -28.71 17.35
CA GLY A 279 7.12 -29.66 17.68
C GLY A 279 8.22 -29.03 18.54
N GLY A 280 8.98 -29.87 19.25
CA GLY A 280 10.10 -29.43 20.09
C GLY A 280 9.71 -28.82 21.44
N ILE A 281 8.45 -28.99 21.85
CA ILE A 281 7.93 -28.74 23.21
C ILE A 281 7.54 -30.09 23.82
N SER A 282 7.71 -30.25 25.13
CA SER A 282 7.31 -31.49 25.83
C SER A 282 5.83 -31.79 25.59
N ARG A 283 5.51 -33.05 25.26
CA ARG A 283 4.13 -33.52 25.08
C ARG A 283 3.31 -33.36 26.35
N GLU A 284 3.93 -33.48 27.52
CA GLU A 284 3.25 -33.31 28.81
C GLU A 284 2.84 -31.86 29.05
N ASP A 285 3.75 -30.89 28.81
CA ASP A 285 3.45 -29.45 28.95
C ASP A 285 2.35 -29.03 27.98
N GLN A 286 2.45 -29.48 26.72
CA GLN A 286 1.45 -29.18 25.70
C GLN A 286 0.08 -29.80 26.03
N GLY A 287 0.06 -31.05 26.48
CA GLY A 287 -1.16 -31.72 26.93
C GLY A 287 -1.78 -31.05 28.16
N PHE A 288 -0.97 -30.56 29.09
CA PHE A 288 -1.45 -29.78 30.23
C PHE A 288 -2.08 -28.45 29.79
N ARG A 289 -1.43 -27.70 28.90
CA ARG A 289 -1.99 -26.43 28.38
C ARG A 289 -3.30 -26.63 27.62
N LEU A 290 -3.42 -27.69 26.83
CA LEU A 290 -4.67 -28.00 26.11
C LEU A 290 -5.83 -28.29 27.05
N ARG A 291 -5.57 -28.93 28.21
CA ARG A 291 -6.59 -29.22 29.24
C ARG A 291 -7.11 -27.98 29.98
N MET A 292 -6.43 -26.84 29.89
CA MET A 292 -6.86 -25.59 30.53
C MET A 292 -7.90 -24.81 29.70
N GLY A 293 -8.22 -25.30 28.49
CA GLY A 293 -9.07 -24.61 27.52
C GLY A 293 -8.38 -23.40 26.89
N CYS A 294 -8.68 -23.13 25.63
CA CYS A 294 -8.16 -21.95 24.92
C CYS A 294 -9.13 -21.45 23.85
N GLU A 295 -8.95 -20.19 23.46
CA GLU A 295 -9.71 -19.56 22.38
C GLU A 295 -8.98 -19.68 21.04
N ILE A 296 -7.64 -19.64 21.04
CA ILE A 296 -6.82 -19.68 19.83
C ILE A 296 -5.76 -20.78 19.96
N VAL A 297 -5.67 -21.64 18.94
CA VAL A 297 -4.56 -22.59 18.77
C VAL A 297 -3.69 -22.16 17.60
N ILE A 298 -2.38 -22.15 17.81
CA ILE A 298 -1.38 -21.92 16.76
C ILE A 298 -0.59 -23.20 16.59
N ALA A 299 -0.47 -23.72 15.38
CA ALA A 299 0.07 -25.06 15.19
C ALA A 299 0.88 -25.25 13.90
N THR A 300 1.69 -26.30 13.88
CA THR A 300 2.29 -26.84 12.65
C THR A 300 1.46 -28.05 12.17
N PRO A 301 1.29 -28.28 10.85
CA PRO A 301 0.39 -29.33 10.34
C PRO A 301 0.62 -30.71 10.96
N GLY A 302 1.86 -31.22 10.89
CA GLY A 302 2.21 -32.53 11.43
C GLY A 302 2.02 -32.68 12.94
N ARG A 303 2.03 -31.59 13.73
CA ARG A 303 1.76 -31.68 15.17
C ARG A 303 0.28 -31.59 15.48
N LEU A 304 -0.46 -30.77 14.73
CA LEU A 304 -1.89 -30.62 14.92
C LEU A 304 -2.65 -31.91 14.58
N ILE A 305 -2.27 -32.56 13.48
CA ILE A 305 -2.89 -33.81 13.04
C ILE A 305 -2.77 -34.92 14.09
N ASP A 306 -1.57 -35.11 14.66
CA ASP A 306 -1.32 -36.03 15.78
C ASP A 306 -2.27 -35.77 16.96
N VAL A 307 -2.45 -34.49 17.30
CA VAL A 307 -3.27 -34.07 18.45
C VAL A 307 -4.76 -34.31 18.19
N LEU A 308 -5.22 -34.12 16.95
CA LEU A 308 -6.59 -34.37 16.52
C LEU A 308 -6.90 -35.87 16.42
N GLU A 309 -6.00 -36.67 15.83
CA GLU A 309 -6.16 -38.12 15.69
C GLU A 309 -6.22 -38.81 17.07
N ASN A 310 -5.40 -38.35 18.02
CA ASN A 310 -5.41 -38.86 19.41
C ASN A 310 -6.48 -38.20 20.31
N ARG A 311 -7.35 -37.34 19.77
CA ARG A 311 -8.43 -36.65 20.51
C ARG A 311 -7.97 -35.81 21.71
N TYR A 312 -6.73 -35.33 21.72
CA TYR A 312 -6.24 -34.37 22.72
C TYR A 312 -6.86 -32.98 22.52
N LEU A 313 -7.32 -32.68 21.32
CA LEU A 313 -8.03 -31.45 20.94
C LEU A 313 -9.19 -31.81 20.01
N VAL A 314 -10.27 -31.02 20.06
CA VAL A 314 -11.40 -31.09 19.13
C VAL A 314 -11.69 -29.70 18.55
N LEU A 315 -12.35 -29.63 17.40
CA LEU A 315 -12.63 -28.39 16.66
C LEU A 315 -14.12 -28.04 16.66
N SER A 316 -14.84 -28.43 17.70
CA SER A 316 -16.31 -28.36 17.77
C SER A 316 -16.86 -26.94 17.59
N ARG A 317 -16.16 -25.91 18.08
CA ARG A 317 -16.57 -24.50 17.94
C ARG A 317 -15.66 -23.66 17.04
N CYS A 318 -14.80 -24.29 16.24
CA CYS A 318 -13.85 -23.59 15.39
C CYS A 318 -14.57 -22.87 14.24
N THR A 319 -14.51 -21.53 14.21
CA THR A 319 -15.17 -20.66 13.21
C THR A 319 -14.16 -19.77 12.46
N TYR A 320 -12.87 -19.97 12.69
CA TYR A 320 -11.81 -19.19 12.08
C TYR A 320 -10.62 -20.08 11.75
N VAL A 321 -10.26 -20.17 10.48
CA VAL A 321 -9.14 -20.99 10.01
C VAL A 321 -8.15 -20.11 9.27
N VAL A 322 -6.87 -20.17 9.65
CA VAL A 322 -5.79 -19.45 8.98
C VAL A 322 -4.72 -20.42 8.50
N LEU A 323 -4.31 -20.29 7.25
CA LEU A 323 -3.16 -20.97 6.66
C LEU A 323 -2.10 -19.92 6.29
N ASP A 324 -1.11 -19.66 7.14
CA ASP A 324 -0.04 -18.68 6.82
C ASP A 324 1.15 -19.35 6.12
N GLU A 325 1.69 -18.69 5.09
CA GLU A 325 2.69 -19.27 4.17
C GLU A 325 2.23 -20.61 3.58
N ALA A 326 0.99 -20.64 3.05
CA ALA A 326 0.40 -21.86 2.49
C ALA A 326 1.20 -22.43 1.32
N ASP A 327 1.85 -21.59 0.51
CA ASP A 327 2.79 -22.02 -0.53
C ASP A 327 3.96 -22.83 0.04
N ARG A 328 4.55 -22.38 1.14
CA ARG A 328 5.63 -23.09 1.83
C ARG A 328 5.14 -24.40 2.45
N MET A 329 3.89 -24.47 2.92
CA MET A 329 3.31 -25.74 3.37
C MET A 329 3.27 -26.77 2.24
N ILE A 330 2.88 -26.35 1.03
CA ILE A 330 2.90 -27.21 -0.17
C ILE A 330 4.34 -27.61 -0.52
N ASP A 331 5.30 -26.68 -0.52
CA ASP A 331 6.71 -26.97 -0.81
C ASP A 331 7.33 -27.99 0.17
N MET A 332 6.85 -28.00 1.42
CA MET A 332 7.27 -28.94 2.46
C MET A 332 6.51 -30.28 2.43
N GLY A 333 5.55 -30.45 1.51
CA GLY A 333 4.77 -31.68 1.36
C GLY A 333 3.64 -31.84 2.39
N PHE A 334 3.24 -30.78 3.09
CA PHE A 334 2.16 -30.83 4.09
C PHE A 334 0.74 -30.80 3.49
N GLU A 335 0.59 -30.85 2.17
CA GLU A 335 -0.72 -30.86 1.52
C GLU A 335 -1.66 -31.97 2.08
N PRO A 336 -1.22 -33.24 2.20
CA PRO A 336 -2.08 -34.29 2.73
C PRO A 336 -2.44 -34.08 4.21
N ASP A 337 -1.50 -33.57 5.01
CA ASP A 337 -1.73 -33.28 6.43
C ASP A 337 -2.76 -32.16 6.61
N VAL A 338 -2.64 -31.08 5.82
CA VAL A 338 -3.59 -29.95 5.84
C VAL A 338 -4.98 -30.41 5.40
N GLN A 339 -5.09 -31.23 4.36
CA GLN A 339 -6.36 -31.81 3.92
C GLN A 339 -7.03 -32.60 5.04
N LYS A 340 -6.30 -33.52 5.68
CA LYS A 340 -6.86 -34.34 6.77
C LYS A 340 -7.21 -33.48 8.01
N ILE A 341 -6.46 -32.41 8.32
CA ILE A 341 -6.86 -31.45 9.37
C ILE A 341 -8.22 -30.82 9.05
N LEU A 342 -8.47 -30.44 7.79
CA LEU A 342 -9.75 -29.85 7.38
C LEU A 342 -10.91 -30.84 7.50
N GLU A 343 -10.68 -32.15 7.35
CA GLU A 343 -11.70 -33.19 7.56
C GLU A 343 -12.19 -33.29 9.01
N HIS A 344 -11.38 -32.85 9.98
CA HIS A 344 -11.79 -32.80 11.39
C HIS A 344 -12.68 -31.60 11.73
N MET A 345 -12.84 -30.63 10.82
CA MET A 345 -13.69 -29.46 11.04
C MET A 345 -15.17 -29.81 10.81
N PRO A 346 -16.10 -29.27 11.62
CA PRO A 346 -17.53 -29.43 11.37
C PRO A 346 -17.92 -28.94 9.96
N VAL A 347 -18.56 -29.79 9.16
CA VAL A 347 -18.94 -29.43 7.78
C VAL A 347 -20.11 -28.44 7.72
N THR A 348 -20.96 -28.43 8.74
CA THR A 348 -22.21 -27.66 8.81
C THR A 348 -22.01 -26.16 9.02
N ASN A 349 -20.81 -25.72 9.39
CA ASN A 349 -20.50 -24.30 9.56
C ASN A 349 -19.80 -23.67 8.34
N GLN A 350 -19.65 -24.40 7.24
CA GLN A 350 -19.10 -23.86 6.00
C GLN A 350 -20.11 -22.92 5.32
N LYS A 351 -19.60 -21.88 4.65
CA LYS A 351 -20.44 -20.99 3.84
C LYS A 351 -21.07 -21.74 2.66
N PRO A 352 -22.27 -21.35 2.20
CA PRO A 352 -22.81 -21.82 0.93
C PRO A 352 -21.92 -21.40 -0.24
N ASP A 353 -21.71 -22.28 -1.22
CA ASP A 353 -20.96 -21.99 -2.45
C ASP A 353 -21.85 -21.28 -3.47
N THR A 354 -22.17 -20.01 -3.19
CA THR A 354 -23.04 -19.14 -4.00
C THR A 354 -22.53 -17.71 -3.95
N ASP A 355 -23.05 -16.83 -4.83
CA ASP A 355 -22.75 -15.39 -4.82
C ASP A 355 -23.01 -14.71 -3.47
N GLU A 356 -23.85 -15.32 -2.62
CA GLU A 356 -24.12 -14.83 -1.26
C GLU A 356 -22.88 -14.82 -0.36
N ALA A 357 -21.89 -15.70 -0.63
CA ALA A 357 -20.66 -15.78 0.14
C ALA A 357 -19.76 -14.54 -0.02
N GLU A 358 -19.98 -13.72 -1.06
CA GLU A 358 -19.32 -12.44 -1.25
C GLU A 358 -20.24 -11.22 -1.16
N ASP A 359 -21.53 -11.41 -0.88
CA ASP A 359 -22.46 -10.31 -0.69
C ASP A 359 -22.20 -9.58 0.65
N PRO A 360 -21.85 -8.29 0.63
CA PRO A 360 -21.45 -7.58 1.85
C PRO A 360 -22.55 -7.50 2.92
N GLU A 361 -23.81 -7.37 2.53
CA GLU A 361 -24.91 -7.18 3.50
C GLU A 361 -25.21 -8.50 4.21
N LYS A 362 -25.35 -9.59 3.44
CA LYS A 362 -25.58 -10.93 4.01
C LYS A 362 -24.43 -11.37 4.90
N MET A 363 -23.19 -11.16 4.43
CA MET A 363 -22.01 -11.63 5.13
C MET A 363 -21.67 -10.78 6.37
N LEU A 364 -21.96 -9.47 6.34
CA LEU A 364 -21.87 -8.62 7.54
C LEU A 364 -22.92 -9.01 8.58
N ALA A 365 -24.18 -9.22 8.18
CA ALA A 365 -25.22 -9.72 9.09
C ALA A 365 -24.84 -11.09 9.66
N ASN A 366 -24.21 -11.95 8.87
CA ASN A 366 -23.69 -13.22 9.34
C ASN A 366 -22.54 -13.04 10.35
N PHE A 367 -21.62 -12.09 10.17
CA PHE A 367 -20.59 -11.78 11.16
C PHE A 367 -21.20 -11.34 12.50
N GLU A 368 -22.23 -10.48 12.44
CA GLU A 368 -22.95 -9.94 13.59
C GLU A 368 -23.86 -10.97 14.29
N SER A 369 -24.17 -12.10 13.63
CA SER A 369 -24.91 -13.22 14.23
C SER A 369 -24.19 -13.93 15.39
N GLY A 370 -22.98 -13.48 15.74
CA GLY A 370 -22.24 -13.93 16.90
C GLY A 370 -21.83 -15.39 16.78
N LYS A 371 -22.27 -16.22 17.73
CA LYS A 371 -21.85 -17.62 17.87
C LYS A 371 -22.22 -18.50 16.66
N HIS A 372 -23.25 -18.11 15.90
CA HIS A 372 -23.82 -18.92 14.82
C HIS A 372 -23.33 -18.54 13.42
N LYS A 373 -22.30 -17.69 13.33
CA LYS A 373 -21.73 -17.30 12.04
C LYS A 373 -21.09 -18.49 11.31
N TYR A 374 -21.02 -18.42 9.98
CA TYR A 374 -20.24 -19.36 9.20
C TYR A 374 -18.75 -19.23 9.53
N ARG A 375 -17.98 -20.31 9.35
CA ARG A 375 -16.52 -20.23 9.47
C ARG A 375 -15.99 -19.29 8.39
N GLN A 376 -14.92 -18.58 8.71
CA GLN A 376 -14.11 -17.85 7.73
C GLN A 376 -12.71 -18.43 7.61
N VAL A 377 -12.18 -18.39 6.40
CA VAL A 377 -10.86 -18.93 6.06
C VAL A 377 -9.98 -17.82 5.50
N GLY A 378 -8.80 -17.66 6.08
CA GLY A 378 -7.73 -16.78 5.60
C GLY A 378 -6.51 -17.59 5.16
N ALA A 379 -6.00 -17.35 3.96
CA ALA A 379 -4.76 -17.96 3.49
C ALA A 379 -3.72 -16.87 3.16
N GLY A 380 -2.54 -16.95 3.79
CA GLY A 380 -1.38 -16.12 3.50
C GLY A 380 -0.48 -16.80 2.48
N ARG A 381 -0.05 -16.05 1.46
CA ARG A 381 0.89 -16.52 0.44
C ARG A 381 2.01 -15.49 0.24
N ARG A 382 3.23 -15.94 -0.05
CA ARG A 382 4.32 -15.02 -0.43
C ARG A 382 4.17 -14.60 -1.89
N PRO A 383 4.57 -13.37 -2.26
CA PRO A 383 4.65 -12.99 -3.66
C PRO A 383 5.67 -13.89 -4.39
N ARG A 384 5.36 -14.23 -5.64
CA ARG A 384 6.21 -15.07 -6.51
C ARG A 384 7.25 -14.24 -7.24
#